data_AF-A0ABD7WXC7-F1
#
_entry.id   AF-A0ABD7WXC7-F1
#
_cell.length_a   1.000
_cell.length_b   1.000
_cell.length_c   1.000
_cell.angle_alpha   90.00
_cell.angle_beta   90.00
_cell.angle_gamma   90.00
#
_symmetry.space_group_name_H-M   'P 1'
#
loop_
_entity.id
_entity.type
_entity.pdbx_description
1 polymer ?
#
loop_
_entity_poly.entity_id
_entity_poly.type
_entity_poly.pdbx_seq_one_letter_code
_entity_poly.pdbx_strand_id
1 'polypeptide(L)' 'MRNLEKTEYELDYLKKQQEVNQELIKVSQSLVATLKQYEEEPNNTEVLAVIADLEGQQEQLKAKTEKISKELAHL' A
#
# COMPACT_ATOMS: atom_id res chain seq x y z
N MET A 1 2.59 -6.90 34.04
CA MET A 1 1.76 -7.50 32.98
C MET A 1 1.26 -6.47 31.97
N ARG A 2 0.58 -5.37 32.36
CA ARG A 2 0.07 -4.36 31.40
C ARG A 2 1.07 -3.81 30.37
N ASN A 3 2.33 -3.59 30.76
CA ASN A 3 3.34 -3.08 29.82
C ASN A 3 3.76 -4.11 28.78
N LEU A 4 3.72 -5.41 29.10
CA LEU A 4 4.09 -6.45 28.15
C LEU A 4 2.99 -6.65 27.10
N GLU A 5 1.73 -6.68 27.55
CA GLU A 5 0.54 -6.79 26.69
C GLU A 5 0.44 -5.59 25.71
N LYS A 6 0.75 -4.38 26.17
CA LYS A 6 0.81 -3.19 25.30
C LYS A 6 1.90 -3.31 24.24
N THR A 7 3.10 -3.75 24.62
CA THR A 7 4.22 -3.93 23.68
C THR A 7 3.95 -5.02 22.64
N GLU A 8 3.32 -6.13 23.04
CA GLU A 8 2.92 -7.20 22.11
C GLU A 8 1.89 -6.69 21.09
N TYR A 9 0.93 -5.89 21.54
CA TYR A 9 -0.08 -5.30 20.68
C TYR A 9 0.54 -4.27 19.70
N GLU A 10 1.44 -3.41 20.15
CA GLU A 10 2.19 -2.48 19.29
C GLU A 10 3.01 -3.23 18.23
N LEU A 11 3.68 -4.32 18.61
CA LEU A 11 4.45 -5.17 17.70
C LEU A 11 3.58 -5.75 16.56
N ASP A 12 2.38 -6.23 16.88
CA ASP A 12 1.47 -6.76 15.87
C ASP A 12 0.94 -5.67 14.92
N TYR A 13 0.73 -4.46 15.43
CA TYR A 13 0.38 -3.31 14.59
C TYR A 13 1.51 -2.92 13.64
N LEU A 14 2.75 -2.88 14.13
CA LEU A 14 3.92 -2.57 13.31
C LEU A 14 4.14 -3.61 12.21
N LYS A 15 3.92 -4.90 12.49
CA LYS A 15 3.96 -5.97 11.47
C LYS A 15 2.91 -5.74 10.38
N LYS A 16 1.67 -5.46 10.75
CA LYS A 16 0.59 -5.15 9.79
C LYS A 16 0.94 -3.93 8.93
N GLN A 17 1.49 -2.88 9.54
CA GLN A 17 1.93 -1.69 8.81
C GLN A 17 3.05 -2.03 7.81
N GLN A 18 3.99 -2.89 8.22
CA GLN A 18 5.07 -3.33 7.34
C GLN A 18 4.55 -4.14 6.15
N GLU A 19 3.59 -5.04 6.35
CA GLU A 19 2.96 -5.82 5.27
C GLU A 19 2.27 -4.90 4.24
N VAL A 20 1.45 -3.95 4.71
CA VAL A 20 0.78 -2.97 3.82
C VAL A 20 1.80 -2.11 3.08
N ASN A 21 2.88 -1.69 3.74
CA ASN A 21 3.95 -0.92 3.09
C ASN A 21 4.66 -1.73 2.00
N GLN A 22 4.89 -3.03 2.20
CA GLN A 22 5.48 -3.90 1.17
C GLN A 22 4.56 -4.05 -0.05
N GLU A 23 3.25 -4.17 0.16
CA GLU A 23 2.27 -4.17 -0.93
C GLU A 23 2.28 -2.85 -1.70
N LEU A 24 2.34 -1.72 -0.99
CA LEU A 24 2.35 -0.39 -1.60
C LEU A 24 3.61 -0.15 -2.44
N ILE A 25 4.76 -0.65 -2.00
CA ILE A 25 6.00 -0.64 -2.79
C ILE A 25 5.83 -1.44 -4.08
N LYS A 26 5.27 -2.66 -4.00
CA LYS A 26 5.06 -3.51 -5.18
C LYS A 26 4.13 -2.85 -6.20
N VAL A 27 2.96 -2.36 -5.75
CA VAL A 27 2.02 -1.65 -6.63
C VAL A 27 2.67 -0.43 -7.26
N SER A 28 3.46 0.33 -6.51
CA SER A 28 4.15 1.51 -7.04
C SER A 28 5.23 1.14 -8.08
N GLN A 29 5.96 0.04 -7.87
CA GLN A 29 6.91 -0.48 -8.85
C GLN A 29 6.22 -0.94 -10.13
N SER A 30 5.10 -1.66 -10.01
CA SER A 30 4.26 -2.04 -11.13
C SER A 30 3.75 -0.83 -11.89
N LEU A 31 3.25 0.20 -11.19
CA LEU A 31 2.76 1.42 -11.82
C LEU A 31 3.84 2.13 -12.62
N VAL A 32 5.07 2.24 -12.07
CA VAL A 32 6.21 2.82 -12.80
C VAL A 32 6.54 2.01 -14.06
N ALA A 33 6.50 0.67 -14.00
CA ALA A 33 6.76 -0.17 -15.15
C ALA A 33 5.67 -0.01 -16.23
N THR A 34 4.39 -0.01 -15.82
CA THR A 34 3.26 0.16 -16.75
C THR A 34 3.23 1.55 -17.37
N LEU A 35 3.60 2.60 -16.61
CA LEU A 35 3.72 3.96 -17.16
C LEU A 35 4.81 4.05 -18.24
N LYS A 36 5.94 3.37 -18.07
CA LYS A 36 6.96 3.27 -19.12
C LYS A 36 6.43 2.56 -20.37
N GLN A 37 5.68 1.48 -20.19
CA GLN A 37 5.03 0.82 -21.33
C GLN A 37 4.03 1.74 -22.02
N TYR A 38 3.30 2.56 -21.26
CA TYR A 38 2.37 3.54 -21.82
C TYR A 38 3.07 4.63 -22.66
N GLU A 39 4.28 5.05 -22.26
CA GLU A 39 5.08 5.98 -23.06
C GLU A 39 5.48 5.37 -24.43
N GLU A 40 5.73 4.06 -24.48
CA GLU A 40 6.04 3.33 -25.72
C GLU A 40 4.77 3.04 -26.55
N GLU A 41 3.64 2.77 -25.89
CA GLU A 41 2.38 2.35 -26.49
C GLU A 41 1.18 3.18 -26.01
N PRO A 42 1.11 4.49 -26.31
CA PRO A 42 0.12 5.40 -25.71
C PRO A 42 -1.34 5.14 -26.14
N ASN A 43 -1.53 4.38 -27.22
CA ASN A 43 -2.86 3.99 -27.71
C ASN A 43 -3.30 2.60 -27.20
N ASN A 44 -2.46 1.91 -26.41
CA ASN A 44 -2.80 0.62 -25.85
C ASN A 44 -3.76 0.79 -24.67
N THR A 45 -5.04 0.54 -24.94
CA THR A 45 -6.12 0.67 -23.93
C THR A 45 -5.99 -0.34 -22.80
N GLU A 46 -5.31 -1.47 -23.01
CA GLU A 46 -5.06 -2.45 -21.95
C GLU A 46 -4.09 -1.89 -20.92
N VAL A 47 -3.04 -1.18 -21.38
CA VAL A 47 -2.07 -0.52 -20.49
C VAL A 47 -2.76 0.56 -19.64
N LEU A 48 -3.68 1.33 -20.24
CA LEU A 48 -4.49 2.32 -19.50
C LEU A 48 -5.39 1.67 -18.44
N ALA A 49 -6.01 0.53 -18.74
CA ALA A 49 -6.82 -0.19 -17.77
C ALA A 49 -5.97 -0.68 -16.59
N VAL A 50 -4.78 -1.21 -16.86
CA VAL A 50 -3.84 -1.65 -15.82
C VAL A 50 -3.37 -0.47 -14.96
N ILE A 51 -3.10 0.70 -15.55
CA ILE A 51 -2.76 1.92 -14.78
C ILE A 51 -3.89 2.28 -13.81
N ALA A 52 -5.14 2.35 -14.29
CA ALA A 52 -6.29 2.70 -13.46
C ALA A 52 -6.48 1.70 -12.31
N ASP A 53 -6.33 0.40 -12.58
CA ASP A 53 -6.41 -0.65 -11.55
C ASP A 53 -5.31 -0.49 -10.48
N LEU A 54 -4.07 -0.22 -10.91
CA LEU A 54 -2.94 -0.02 -10.00
C LEU A 54 -3.08 1.26 -9.17
N GLU A 55 -3.59 2.35 -9.74
CA GLU A 55 -3.91 3.58 -9.00
C GLU A 55 -4.99 3.32 -7.94
N GLY A 56 -6.05 2.58 -8.30
CA GLY A 56 -7.10 2.16 -7.37
C GLY A 56 -6.56 1.31 -6.22
N GLN A 57 -5.68 0.36 -6.50
CA GLN A 57 -5.00 -0.44 -5.46
C GLN A 57 -4.11 0.44 -4.57
N GLN A 58 -3.36 1.38 -5.16
CA GLN A 58 -2.49 2.27 -4.40
C GLN A 58 -3.31 3.12 -3.41
N GLU A 59 -4.45 3.64 -3.82
CA GLU A 59 -5.33 4.44 -2.96
C GLU A 59 -5.91 3.61 -1.81
N GLN A 60 -6.36 2.38 -2.09
CA GLN A 60 -6.83 1.46 -1.05
C GLN A 60 -5.76 1.14 -0.02
N LEU A 61 -4.50 0.95 -0.45
CA LEU A 61 -3.38 0.68 0.44
C LEU A 61 -3.00 1.90 1.28
N LYS A 62 -3.03 3.12 0.71
CA LYS A 62 -2.85 4.36 1.47
C LYS A 62 -3.89 4.51 2.58
N ALA A 63 -5.17 4.27 2.25
CA ALA A 63 -6.25 4.31 3.23
C ALA A 63 -6.06 3.28 4.36
N LYS A 64 -5.58 2.07 4.06
CA LYS A 64 -5.23 1.07 5.07
C LYS A 64 -4.09 1.54 5.98
N THR A 65 -3.03 2.11 5.41
CA THR A 65 -1.91 2.69 6.17
C THR A 65 -2.35 3.81 7.10
N GLU A 66 -3.23 4.71 6.64
CA GLU A 66 -3.76 5.77 7.49
C GLU A 66 -4.60 5.21 8.65
N LYS A 67 -5.42 4.19 8.38
CA LYS A 67 -6.24 3.54 9.40
C LYS A 67 -5.36 2.89 10.48
N ILE A 68 -4.33 2.13 10.08
CA ILE A 68 -3.38 1.49 11.00
C ILE A 68 -2.64 2.54 11.83
N SER A 69 -2.22 3.64 11.19
CA SER A 69 -1.53 4.74 11.88
C SER A 69 -2.41 5.43 12.93
N LYS A 70 -3.70 5.65 12.62
CA LYS A 70 -4.68 6.20 13.57
C LYS A 70 -4.92 5.26 14.74
N GLU A 71 -5.09 3.96 14.47
CA GLU A 71 -5.26 2.95 15.52
C GLU A 71 -4.02 2.89 16.44
N LEU A 72 -2.81 2.97 15.88
CA LEU A 72 -1.56 3.01 16.66
C LEU A 72 -1.46 4.26 17.55
N ALA A 73 -1.87 5.43 17.05
CA ALA A 73 -1.83 6.69 17.80
C ALA A 73 -2.79 6.73 19.01
N HIS A 74 -3.77 5.82 19.05
CA HIS A 74 -4.76 5.70 20.12
C HIS A 74 -4.44 4.62 21.16
N LEU A 75 -3.27 3.96 21.07
CA LEU A 75 -2.79 2.92 22.01
C LEU A 75 -1.98 3.47 23.19
#